data_AF-A0A562GPN1-F1
#
_entry.id   AF-A0A562GPN1-F1
#
_cell.length_a   1.000
_cell.length_b   1.000
_cell.length_c   1.000
_cell.angle_alpha   90.00
_cell.angle_beta   90.00
_cell.angle_gamma   90.00
#
_symmetry.space_group_name_H-M   'P 1'
#
loop_
_entity.id
_entity.type
_entity.pdbx_description
1 polymer ?
#
loop_
_entity_poly.entity_id
_entity_poly.type
_entity_poly.pdbx_seq_one_letter_code
_entity_poly.pdbx_strand_id
1 'polypeptide(L)' 'MIILLCGIYAIIAFVQGAMLIRKKYWREFWICSVLLVVAFMLNLMQVLNVKIPSPMVGVHYIVNDVLQLNY' A
#
# COMPACT_ATOMS: atom_id res chain seq x y z
N MET A 1 -3.55 15.36 4.98
CA MET A 1 -3.34 14.07 4.28
C MET A 1 -3.70 12.86 5.13
N ILE A 2 -3.27 12.79 6.40
CA ILE A 2 -3.55 11.65 7.30
C ILE A 2 -5.07 11.41 7.51
N ILE A 3 -5.85 12.46 7.75
CA ILE A 3 -7.32 12.35 7.97
C ILE A 3 -8.01 11.76 6.72
N LEU A 4 -7.59 12.18 5.52
CA LEU A 4 -8.10 11.66 4.26
C LEU A 4 -7.75 10.18 4.09
N LEU A 5 -6.51 9.80 4.43
CA LEU A 5 -6.04 8.41 4.39
C LEU A 5 -6.90 7.52 5.31
N CYS A 6 -7.10 7.94 6.56
CA CYS A 6 -7.96 7.22 7.50
C CYS A 6 -9.40 7.11 7.00
N GLY A 7 -9.96 8.17 6.42
CA GLY A 7 -11.32 8.15 5.86
C GLY A 7 -11.47 7.14 4.73
N ILE A 8 -10.51 7.10 3.79
CA ILE A 8 -10.53 6.16 2.67
C ILE A 8 -10.44 4.71 3.17
N TYR A 9 -9.49 4.42 4.06
CA TYR A 9 -9.32 3.07 4.60
C TYR A 9 -10.50 2.62 5.47
N ALA A 10 -11.16 3.53 6.19
CA ALA A 10 -12.38 3.24 6.93
C ALA A 10 -13.54 2.85 5.99
N ILE A 11 -13.73 3.56 4.88
CA ILE A 11 -14.74 3.24 3.88
C ILE A 11 -14.44 1.87 3.25
N ILE A 12 -13.18 1.61 2.88
CA ILE A 12 -12.79 0.32 2.28
C ILE A 12 -13.02 -0.82 3.28
N ALA A 13 -12.65 -0.65 4.54
CA ALA A 13 -12.87 -1.65 5.59
C ALA A 13 -14.37 -1.93 5.79
N PHE A 14 -15.21 -0.89 5.76
CA PHE A 14 -16.67 -1.03 5.89
C PHE A 14 -17.28 -1.77 4.69
N VAL A 15 -16.91 -1.40 3.47
CA VAL A 15 -17.41 -2.01 2.23
C VAL A 15 -16.92 -3.46 2.11
N GLN A 16 -15.62 -3.72 2.27
CA GLN A 16 -15.07 -5.08 2.22
C GLN A 16 -15.62 -5.94 3.35
N GLY A 17 -15.70 -5.40 4.58
CA GLY A 17 -16.24 -6.12 5.72
C GLY A 17 -17.69 -6.51 5.53
N ALA A 18 -18.55 -5.58 5.13
CA ALA A 18 -19.95 -5.88 4.85
C ALA A 18 -20.10 -6.89 3.71
N MET A 19 -19.29 -6.77 2.65
CA MET A 19 -19.34 -7.66 1.49
C MET A 19 -18.92 -9.09 1.83
N LEU A 20 -17.86 -9.28 2.62
CA LEU A 20 -17.34 -10.60 2.98
C LEU A 20 -18.16 -11.29 4.06
N ILE A 21 -18.70 -10.53 5.03
CA ILE A 21 -19.68 -11.04 6.00
C ILE A 21 -20.89 -11.59 5.26
N ARG A 22 -21.39 -10.86 4.25
CA ARG A 22 -22.56 -11.28 3.46
C ARG A 22 -22.31 -12.56 2.65
N LYS A 23 -21.08 -12.80 2.22
CA LYS A 23 -20.70 -14.03 1.49
C LYS A 23 -20.19 -15.16 2.38
N LYS A 24 -20.15 -14.98 3.71
CA LYS A 24 -19.72 -15.99 4.70
C LYS A 24 -18.30 -16.53 4.45
N TYR A 25 -17.42 -15.76 3.81
CA TYR A 25 -16.03 -16.14 3.54
C TYR A 25 -15.10 -15.61 4.63
N TRP A 26 -15.11 -16.29 5.78
CA TRP A 26 -14.33 -15.90 6.96
C TRP A 26 -12.81 -16.01 6.74
N ARG A 27 -12.37 -16.95 5.90
CA ARG A 27 -10.95 -17.17 5.59
C ARG A 27 -10.39 -16.08 4.68
N GLU A 28 -11.15 -15.73 3.64
CA GLU A 28 -10.84 -14.61 2.73
C GLU A 28 -10.84 -13.28 3.48
N PHE A 29 -11.70 -13.14 4.50
CA PHE A 29 -11.81 -11.91 5.31
C PHE A 29 -10.53 -11.62 6.07
N TRP A 30 -9.91 -12.66 6.62
CA TRP A 30 -8.65 -12.50 7.34
C TRP A 30 -7.52 -12.05 6.41
N ILE A 31 -7.40 -12.65 5.23
CA ILE A 31 -6.37 -12.31 4.24
C ILE A 31 -6.55 -10.87 3.73
N CYS A 32 -7.77 -10.49 3.36
CA CYS A 32 -8.07 -9.12 2.93
C CYS A 32 -7.82 -8.11 4.03
N SER A 33 -8.19 -8.42 5.28
CA SER A 33 -7.96 -7.52 6.42
C SER A 33 -6.46 -7.30 6.67
N VAL A 34 -5.65 -8.35 6.62
CA VAL A 34 -4.18 -8.22 6.76
C VAL A 34 -3.60 -7.38 5.64
N LEU A 35 -3.96 -7.66 4.38
CA LEU A 35 -3.50 -6.88 3.22
C LEU A 35 -3.88 -5.40 3.37
N LEU A 36 -5.08 -5.12 3.85
CA LEU A 36 -5.55 -3.76 4.09
C LEU A 36 -4.70 -3.05 5.15
N VAL A 37 -4.39 -3.73 6.26
CA VAL A 37 -3.55 -3.19 7.34
C VAL A 37 -2.12 -2.94 6.85
N VAL A 38 -1.55 -3.85 6.05
CA VAL A 38 -0.22 -3.68 5.45
C VAL A 38 -0.20 -2.48 4.51
N ALA A 39 -1.19 -2.35 3.64
CA ALA A 39 -1.30 -1.21 2.73
C ALA A 39 -1.46 0.12 3.49
N PHE A 40 -2.24 0.13 4.57
CA PHE A 40 -2.39 1.31 5.44
C PHE A 40 -1.07 1.69 6.09
N MET A 41 -0.33 0.73 6.65
CA MET A 41 0.98 0.97 7.26
C MET A 41 1.99 1.56 6.27
N LEU A 42 2.06 1.01 5.05
CA LEU A 42 2.93 1.53 4.00
C LEU A 42 2.59 2.97 3.62
N ASN A 43 1.29 3.27 3.45
CA ASN A 43 0.85 4.63 3.16
C ASN A 43 1.07 5.58 4.36
N LEU A 44 0.90 5.10 5.59
CA LEU A 44 1.17 5.88 6.79
C LEU A 44 2.66 6.28 6.83
N MET A 45 3.56 5.34 6.56
CA MET A 45 5.00 5.62 6.45
C MET A 45 5.30 6.67 5.36
N GLN A 46 4.67 6.57 4.20
CA GLN A 46 4.81 7.57 3.12
C GLN A 46 4.33 8.97 3.57
N VAL A 47 3.18 9.05 4.23
CA VAL A 47 2.61 10.34 4.69
C VAL A 47 3.44 10.94 5.83
N LEU A 48 4.06 10.11 6.67
CA LEU A 48 5.00 10.53 7.71
C LEU A 48 6.37 10.95 7.14
N ASN A 49 6.51 11.03 5.81
CA ASN A 49 7.76 11.37 5.12
C ASN A 49 8.91 10.41 5.44
N VAL A 50 8.60 9.17 5.87
CA VAL A 50 9.61 8.12 5.97
C VAL A 50 10.07 7.85 4.55
N LYS A 51 11.35 8.14 4.27
CA LYS A 51 11.96 7.86 2.97
C LYS A 51 11.95 6.36 2.72
N ILE A 52 10.91 5.90 2.06
CA ILE A 52 10.95 4.61 1.37
C ILE A 52 11.92 4.83 0.21
N PRO A 53 13.07 4.14 0.18
CA PRO A 53 14.02 4.29 -0.92
C PRO A 53 13.25 3.96 -2.20
N SER A 54 13.13 4.96 -3.07
CA SER A 54 12.39 4.78 -4.31
C SER A 54 13.13 3.73 -5.13
N PRO A 55 12.47 2.67 -5.61
CA PRO A 55 13.10 1.68 -6.48
C PRO A 55 13.62 2.32 -7.78
N MET A 56 13.12 3.52 -8.13
CA MET A 56 13.71 4.37 -9.16
C MET A 56 15.20 4.61 -8.96
N VAL A 57 15.70 4.70 -7.72
CA VAL A 57 17.15 4.85 -7.47
C VAL A 57 17.91 3.60 -7.92
N GLY A 58 17.38 2.41 -7.66
CA GLY A 58 17.96 1.16 -8.13
C GLY A 58 17.88 1.02 -9.64
N VAL A 59 16.76 1.43 -10.26
CA VAL A 59 16.63 1.47 -11.72
C VAL A 59 17.60 2.48 -12.33
N HIS A 60 17.74 3.68 -11.75
CA HIS A 60 18.70 4.68 -12.19
C HIS A 60 20.13 4.15 -12.12
N TYR A 61 20.47 3.40 -11.06
CA TYR A 61 21.77 2.77 -10.89
C TYR A 61 22.02 1.72 -11.99
N ILE A 62 21.06 0.84 -12.29
CA ILE A 62 21.25 -0.15 -13.36
C ILE A 62 21.31 0.54 -14.75
N VAL A 63 20.47 1.53 -15.00
CA VAL A 63 20.41 2.20 -16.31
C VAL A 63 21.63 3.10 -16.57
N ASN A 64 22.09 3.86 -15.58
CA ASN A 64 23.23 4.76 -15.74
C ASN A 64 24.57 4.05 -15.52
N ASP A 65 24.67 3.18 -14.50
CA ASP A 65 25.95 2.62 -14.06
C ASP A 65 26.29 1.33 -14.82
N VAL A 66 25.29 0.46 -15.08
CA VAL A 66 25.50 -0.82 -15.78
C VAL A 66 25.29 -0.68 -17.29
N LEU A 67 24.27 0.06 -17.71
CA LEU A 67 23.91 0.20 -19.12
C LEU A 67 24.51 1.44 -19.80
N GLN A 68 25.11 2.37 -19.04
CA GLN A 68 25.69 3.63 -19.53
C GLN A 68 24.79 4.42 -20.50
N LEU A 69 23.48 4.24 -20.39
CA LEU A 69 22.51 5.01 -21.17
C LEU A 69 22.38 6.37 -20.48
N ASN A 70 23.28 7.28 -20.85
CA ASN A 70 23.27 8.68 -20.40
C ASN A 70 22.03 9.36 -21.00
N TYR A 71 21.03 9.64 -20.15
CA TYR A 71 19.87 10.45 -20.50
C TYR A 71 19.62 11.51 -19.43
#